data_AF-A0AA86MQ23-F1
#
_entry.id   AF-A0AA86MQ23-F1
#
_cell.length_a   1.000
_cell.length_b   1.000
_cell.length_c   1.000
_cell.angle_alpha   90.00
_cell.angle_beta   90.00
_cell.angle_gamma   90.00
#
_symmetry.space_group_name_H-M   'P 1'
#
loop_
_entity.id
_entity.type
_entity.pdbx_description
1 polymer ?
#
loop_
_entity_poly.entity_id
_entity_poly.type
_entity_poly.pdbx_seq_one_letter_code
_entity_poly.pdbx_strand_id
1 'polypeptide(L)'
;MDRKDKVEETLFQDECEWRYVPYFSDDIDIPLILSQIETKAVIYNLEYYNEVIKQHKGLWLHFQIKDIRYLIVPTEKDCKDILEFIFNELDISKNDTYFLATKIVQMDNLKEDI
;
A
#
# COMPACT_ATOMS: atom_id res chain seq x y z
N MET A 1 21.71 0.37 -29.72
CA MET A 1 20.33 0.89 -29.91
C MET A 1 19.93 1.50 -28.59
N ASP A 2 20.02 2.83 -28.49
CA ASP A 2 19.68 3.58 -27.29
C ASP A 2 18.19 3.44 -26.98
N ARG A 3 17.84 2.87 -25.83
CA ARG A 3 16.52 3.05 -25.24
C ARG A 3 16.48 4.48 -24.72
N LYS A 4 15.94 5.40 -25.53
CA LYS A 4 15.47 6.67 -25.00
C LYS A 4 14.26 6.36 -24.14
N ASP A 5 14.45 6.31 -22.83
CA ASP A 5 13.34 6.33 -21.89
C ASP A 5 12.59 7.64 -22.13
N LYS A 6 11.47 7.51 -22.83
CA LYS A 6 10.58 8.62 -23.17
C LYS A 6 9.87 8.95 -21.86
N VAL A 7 10.28 10.04 -21.21
CA VAL A 7 9.52 10.59 -20.09
C VAL A 7 8.22 11.12 -20.67
N GLU A 8 7.16 10.33 -20.55
CA GLU A 8 5.80 10.78 -20.87
C GLU A 8 5.29 11.59 -19.68
N GLU A 9 4.76 12.79 -19.95
CA GLU A 9 4.02 13.55 -18.93
C GLU A 9 2.73 12.76 -18.64
N THR A 10 2.73 12.01 -17.55
CA THR A 10 1.51 11.44 -17.00
C THR A 10 0.89 12.46 -16.04
N LEU A 11 -0.36 12.83 -16.27
CA LEU A 11 -1.12 13.55 -15.27
C LEU A 11 -1.63 12.52 -14.26
N PHE A 12 -1.69 12.89 -12.98
CA PHE A 12 -2.25 12.02 -11.94
C PHE A 12 -3.67 11.51 -12.29
N GLN A 13 -4.40 12.25 -13.12
CA GLN A 13 -5.74 11.90 -13.60
C GLN A 13 -5.77 10.78 -14.64
N ASP A 14 -4.63 10.50 -15.29
CA ASP A 14 -4.47 9.42 -16.26
C ASP A 14 -4.22 8.07 -15.57
N GLU A 15 -3.74 8.11 -14.32
CA GLU A 15 -3.68 6.97 -13.42
C GLU A 15 -5.10 6.74 -12.87
N CYS A 16 -5.89 5.91 -13.56
CA CYS A 16 -7.24 5.50 -13.13
C CYS A 16 -7.19 4.63 -11.86
N GLU A 17 -6.72 5.20 -10.75
CA GLU A 17 -6.59 4.55 -9.46
C GLU A 17 -7.89 4.62 -8.67
N TRP A 18 -8.29 3.48 -8.12
CA TRP A 18 -9.41 3.41 -7.19
C TRP A 18 -8.91 3.78 -5.80
N ARG A 19 -9.51 4.82 -5.20
CA ARG A 19 -9.23 5.19 -3.81
C ARG A 19 -10.39 4.76 -2.92
N TYR A 20 -10.05 4.12 -1.80
CA TYR A 20 -11.02 3.88 -0.75
C TYR A 20 -11.46 5.22 -0.14
N VAL A 21 -12.77 5.47 -0.14
CA VAL A 21 -13.36 6.64 0.53
C VAL A 21 -13.96 6.14 1.86
N PRO A 22 -13.35 6.47 3.01
CA PRO A 22 -13.88 6.05 4.30
C PRO A 22 -15.24 6.69 4.56
N TYR A 23 -16.04 6.04 5.41
CA TYR A 23 -17.27 6.63 5.90
C TYR A 23 -16.93 7.74 6.90
N PHE A 24 -17.34 8.97 6.60
CA PHE A 24 -17.19 10.11 7.50
C PHE A 24 -18.35 10.08 8.50
N SER A 25 -18.05 9.88 9.77
CA SER A 25 -18.99 10.13 10.85
C SER A 25 -19.03 11.63 11.16
N ASP A 26 -20.19 12.13 11.61
CA ASP A 26 -20.44 13.57 11.81
C ASP A 26 -19.52 14.23 12.87
N ASP A 27 -18.76 13.43 13.62
CA ASP A 27 -17.76 13.84 14.61
C ASP A 27 -16.36 14.09 14.03
N ILE A 28 -16.14 13.79 12.74
CA ILE A 28 -14.87 14.03 12.05
C ILE A 28 -14.96 15.36 11.29
N ASP A 29 -14.59 16.46 11.95
CA ASP A 29 -14.54 17.79 11.35
C ASP A 29 -13.24 17.98 10.54
N ILE A 30 -13.14 17.26 9.42
CA ILE A 30 -12.08 17.46 8.44
C ILE A 30 -12.61 18.38 7.33
N PRO A 31 -12.08 19.60 7.18
CA PRO A 31 -12.50 20.48 6.09
C PRO A 31 -12.15 19.84 4.75
N LEU A 32 -13.17 19.59 3.93
CA LEU A 32 -13.01 19.15 2.54
C LEU A 32 -12.44 20.31 1.71
N ILE A 33 -11.11 20.37 1.57
CA ILE A 33 -10.47 21.38 0.73
C ILE A 33 -10.43 20.89 -0.71
N LEU A 34 -11.50 21.16 -1.46
CA LEU A 34 -11.46 21.21 -2.93
C LEU A 34 -11.29 22.67 -3.36
N SER A 35 -10.26 23.35 -2.85
CA SER A 35 -9.93 24.71 -3.29
C SER A 35 -8.96 24.65 -4.46
N GLN A 36 -9.48 24.76 -5.68
CA GLN A 36 -8.70 24.83 -6.91
C GLN A 36 -7.88 26.13 -7.05
N ILE A 37 -7.85 27.00 -6.03
CA ILE A 37 -7.37 28.38 -6.18
C ILE A 37 -5.95 28.59 -5.62
N GLU A 38 -5.42 27.72 -4.74
CA GLU A 38 -4.10 27.97 -4.16
C GLU A 38 -3.25 26.70 -4.01
N THR A 39 -2.59 26.31 -5.10
CA THR A 39 -1.65 25.17 -5.17
C THR A 39 -0.48 25.26 -4.19
N LYS A 40 -0.24 26.43 -3.56
CA LYS A 40 0.79 26.60 -2.50
C LYS A 40 0.27 26.32 -1.09
N ALA A 41 -1.02 26.45 -0.83
CA ALA A 41 -1.62 26.18 0.49
C ALA A 41 -1.84 24.66 0.73
N VAL A 42 -1.94 23.87 -0.33
CA VAL A 42 -2.13 22.41 -0.27
C VAL A 42 -0.97 21.68 0.42
N ILE A 43 0.28 22.16 0.24
CA ILE A 43 1.46 21.58 0.89
C ILE A 43 1.46 21.84 2.41
N TYR A 44 1.00 23.01 2.84
CA TYR A 44 0.94 23.38 4.27
C TYR A 44 -0.10 22.60 5.07
N ASN A 45 -1.07 21.96 4.42
CA ASN A 45 -2.10 21.18 5.10
C ASN A 45 -1.84 19.66 5.13
N LEU A 46 -0.80 19.17 4.47
CA LEU A 46 -0.52 17.72 4.43
C LEU A 46 -0.18 17.16 5.81
N GLU A 47 0.63 17.89 6.59
CA GLU A 47 0.94 17.52 7.98
C GLU A 47 -0.33 17.53 8.84
N TYR A 48 -1.16 18.57 8.72
CA TYR A 48 -2.44 18.66 9.43
C TYR A 48 -3.34 17.46 9.11
N TYR A 49 -3.56 17.14 7.82
CA TYR A 49 -4.37 15.98 7.43
C TYR A 49 -3.78 14.66 7.91
N ASN A 50 -2.46 14.47 7.83
CA ASN A 50 -1.82 13.27 8.34
C ASN A 50 -2.03 13.13 9.86
N GLU A 51 -1.91 14.22 10.62
CA GLU A 51 -2.15 14.20 12.07
C GLU A 51 -3.61 13.93 12.41
N VAL A 52 -4.57 14.53 11.70
CA VAL A 52 -5.99 14.25 11.91
C VAL A 52 -6.30 12.79 11.54
N ILE A 53 -5.86 12.31 10.38
CA ILE A 53 -6.04 10.90 9.99
C ILE A 53 -5.46 9.97 11.05
N LYS A 54 -4.26 10.24 11.59
CA LYS A 54 -3.67 9.43 12.67
C LYS A 54 -4.54 9.35 13.93
N GLN A 55 -5.30 10.39 14.25
CA GLN A 55 -6.16 10.44 15.44
C GLN A 55 -7.49 9.72 15.23
N HIS A 56 -7.98 9.63 14.00
CA HIS A 56 -9.27 9.01 13.66
C HIS A 56 -9.09 7.65 12.98
N LYS A 57 -9.04 6.58 13.79
CA LYS A 57 -8.92 5.19 13.28
C LYS A 57 -10.02 4.79 12.29
N GLY A 58 -11.20 5.41 12.34
CA GLY A 58 -12.28 5.17 11.36
C GLY A 58 -11.90 5.52 9.92
N LEU A 59 -10.87 6.36 9.73
CA LEU A 59 -10.34 6.73 8.43
C LEU A 59 -9.26 5.75 7.93
N TRP A 60 -8.89 4.74 8.72
CA TRP A 60 -7.81 3.82 8.39
C TRP A 60 -8.35 2.59 7.65
N LEU A 61 -7.57 2.14 6.67
CA LEU A 61 -7.70 0.80 6.12
C LEU A 61 -7.10 -0.21 7.10
N HIS A 62 -7.95 -1.09 7.61
CA HIS A 62 -7.53 -2.15 8.52
C HIS A 62 -7.21 -3.40 7.69
N PHE A 63 -6.00 -3.92 7.84
CA PHE A 63 -5.57 -5.16 7.24
C PHE A 63 -5.32 -6.20 8.32
N GLN A 64 -5.83 -7.39 8.08
CA GLN A 64 -5.56 -8.58 8.88
C GLN A 64 -4.70 -9.54 8.06
N ILE A 65 -3.97 -10.43 8.74
CA ILE A 65 -3.12 -11.43 8.07
C ILE A 65 -3.91 -12.24 7.05
N LYS A 66 -5.15 -12.61 7.37
CA LYS A 66 -6.06 -13.34 6.48
C LYS A 66 -6.42 -12.60 5.18
N ASP A 67 -6.25 -11.28 5.14
CA ASP A 67 -6.55 -10.45 3.97
C ASP A 67 -5.43 -10.52 2.93
N ILE A 68 -4.24 -11.02 3.32
CA ILE A 68 -3.09 -11.19 2.42
C ILE A 68 -3.34 -12.37 1.48
N ARG A 69 -3.42 -12.07 0.18
CA ARG A 69 -3.61 -13.09 -0.87
C ARG A 69 -2.29 -13.68 -1.36
N TYR A 70 -1.30 -12.83 -1.60
CA TYR A 70 0.00 -13.22 -2.15
C TYR A 70 1.11 -12.34 -1.57
N LEU A 71 2.28 -12.93 -1.37
CA LEU A 71 3.54 -12.27 -1.07
C LEU A 71 4.48 -12.57 -2.24
N ILE A 72 4.53 -11.67 -3.22
CA ILE A 72 5.26 -11.91 -4.46
C ILE A 72 6.71 -11.51 -4.26
N VAL A 73 7.63 -12.46 -4.49
CA VAL A 73 9.07 -12.26 -4.33
C VAL A 73 9.80 -12.47 -5.67
N PRO A 74 10.86 -11.70 -5.97
CA PRO A 74 11.53 -11.80 -7.25
C PRO A 74 12.29 -13.11 -7.41
N THR A 75 13.12 -13.49 -6.42
CA THR A 75 14.01 -14.64 -6.52
C THR A 75 13.80 -15.66 -5.39
N GLU A 76 14.39 -16.85 -5.54
CA GLU A 76 14.43 -17.86 -4.48
C GLU A 76 15.15 -17.36 -3.21
N LYS A 77 16.14 -16.49 -3.36
CA LYS A 77 16.83 -15.89 -2.21
C LYS A 77 15.87 -15.01 -1.42
N ASP A 78 15.13 -14.14 -2.09
CA ASP A 78 14.16 -13.26 -1.44
C ASP A 78 13.05 -14.05 -0.74
N CYS A 79 12.68 -15.21 -1.30
CA CYS A 79 11.77 -16.15 -0.65
C CYS A 79 12.31 -16.61 0.72
N LYS A 80 13.58 -17.01 0.78
CA LYS A 80 14.24 -17.43 2.03
C LYS A 80 14.33 -16.28 3.02
N ASP A 81 14.71 -15.08 2.56
CA ASP A 81 14.83 -13.90 3.41
C ASP A 81 13.45 -13.52 4.03
N ILE A 82 12.38 -13.57 3.24
CA ILE A 82 11.01 -13.34 3.72
C ILE A 82 10.54 -14.44 4.67
N LEU A 83 10.85 -15.71 4.40
CA LEU A 83 10.55 -16.80 5.32
C LEU A 83 11.27 -16.60 6.65
N GLU A 84 12.55 -16.25 6.64
CA GLU A 84 13.33 -15.99 7.84
C GLU A 84 12.70 -14.87 8.69
N PHE A 85 12.32 -13.77 8.04
CA PHE A 85 11.59 -12.67 8.68
C PHE A 85 10.26 -13.14 9.30
N ILE A 86 9.45 -13.89 8.55
CA ILE A 86 8.14 -14.38 9.01
C ILE A 86 8.27 -15.32 10.21
N PHE A 87 9.28 -16.20 10.21
CA PHE A 87 9.45 -17.22 11.25
C PHE A 87 10.18 -16.70 12.50
N ASN A 88 11.09 -15.74 12.34
CA ASN A 88 12.01 -15.36 13.43
C ASN A 88 11.80 -13.93 13.96
N GLU A 89 11.20 -13.03 13.17
CA GLU A 89 11.10 -11.61 13.54
C GLU A 89 9.66 -11.15 13.81
N LEU A 90 8.66 -11.77 13.20
CA LEU A 90 7.25 -11.42 13.42
C LEU A 90 6.71 -12.01 14.74
N ASP A 91 6.16 -11.13 15.58
CA ASP A 91 5.41 -11.53 16.79
C ASP A 91 3.95 -11.88 16.43
N ILE A 92 3.77 -13.04 15.82
CA ILE A 92 2.47 -13.58 15.39
C ILE A 92 2.29 -15.04 15.82
N SER A 93 1.06 -15.55 15.73
CA SER A 93 0.80 -16.94 16.07
C SER A 93 1.49 -17.90 15.09
N LYS A 94 1.88 -19.09 15.56
CA LYS A 94 2.47 -20.13 14.68
C LYS A 94 1.57 -20.45 13.49
N ASN A 95 0.25 -20.45 13.69
CA ASN A 95 -0.70 -20.70 12.61
C ASN A 95 -0.65 -19.59 11.55
N ASP A 96 -0.53 -18.34 11.97
CA ASP A 96 -0.39 -17.20 11.07
C ASP A 96 0.95 -17.21 10.35
N THR A 97 2.04 -17.59 11.03
CA THR A 97 3.36 -17.82 10.41
C THR A 97 3.26 -18.81 9.26
N TYR A 98 2.66 -20.00 9.51
CA TYR A 98 2.47 -21.00 8.47
C TYR A 98 1.53 -20.51 7.37
N PHE A 99 0.45 -19.82 7.72
CA PHE A 99 -0.47 -19.25 6.75
C PHE A 99 0.24 -18.28 5.80
N LEU A 100 1.03 -17.34 6.33
CA LEU A 100 1.79 -16.39 5.52
C LEU A 100 2.83 -17.09 4.62
N ALA A 101 3.51 -18.11 5.13
CA ALA A 101 4.44 -18.90 4.32
C ALA A 101 3.76 -19.52 3.08
N THR A 102 2.49 -19.94 3.18
CA THR A 102 1.73 -20.44 2.01
C THR A 102 1.34 -19.35 1.00
N LYS A 103 1.48 -18.07 1.35
CA LYS A 103 1.15 -16.96 0.45
C LYS A 103 2.31 -16.52 -0.44
N ILE A 104 3.53 -17.04 -0.20
CA ILE A 104 4.72 -16.61 -0.94
C ILE A 104 4.69 -17.20 -2.36
N VAL A 105 4.88 -16.33 -3.35
CA VAL A 105 4.92 -16.69 -4.77
C VAL A 105 6.18 -16.10 -5.40
N GLN A 106 7.01 -16.95 -6.00
CA GLN A 106 8.18 -16.50 -6.75
C GLN A 106 7.78 -16.03 -8.15
N MET A 107 8.21 -14.82 -8.53
CA MET A 107 7.86 -14.18 -9.79
C MET A 107 8.34 -14.98 -11.01
N ASP A 108 9.50 -15.61 -10.93
CA ASP A 108 10.04 -16.41 -12.03
C ASP A 108 9.10 -17.58 -12.40
N ASN A 109 8.47 -18.20 -11.40
CA ASN A 109 7.50 -19.28 -11.64
C ASN A 109 6.23 -18.79 -12.34
N LEU A 110 5.86 -17.51 -12.18
CA LEU A 110 4.69 -16.93 -12.85
C LEU A 110 4.96 -16.62 -14.33
N LYS A 111 6.22 -16.43 -14.72
CA LYS A 111 6.60 -16.10 -16.11
C LYS A 111 6.71 -17.33 -17.01
N GLU A 112 6.95 -18.50 -16.43
CA GLU A 112 7.04 -19.76 -17.19
C GLU A 112 5.66 -20.30 -17.60
N ASP A 113 4.58 -19.87 -16.92
CA ASP A 113 3.19 -20.29 -17.18
C ASP A 113 2.43 -19.39 -18.19
N ILE A 114 3.08 -18.41 -18.82
CA ILE A 114 2.48 -17.48 -19.82
C ILE A 114 3.06 -17.69 -21.21
#